data_AF-K1QWV5-F1
#
_entry.id   AF-K1QWV5-F1
#
_cell.length_a   1.000
_cell.length_b   1.000
_cell.length_c   1.000
_cell.angle_alpha   90.00
_cell.angle_beta   90.00
_cell.angle_gamma   90.00
#
_symmetry.space_group_name_H-M   'P 1'
#
loop_
_entity.id
_entity.type
_entity.pdbx_description
1 polymer ?
#
loop_
_entity_poly.entity_id
_entity_poly.type
_entity_poly.pdbx_seq_one_letter_code
_entity_poly.pdbx_strand_id
1 'polypeptide(L)'
;MHEEVSARSKMAEKSYTMDDLSLVKTEETVPLKRRSSQGDQPSRDNEVKSPVLKFLLGRADAGNIFDSNGTAPPVQSNNECRHRICMTEVAPSHSSIFGTENREEWKLSISEFSSKKHGKSSKDLPKRIRTFYKNQDELITTFEDFHFGVDDAMKHTEEMEEKRKKANILAKITLVANVCLLIAKLVAAILSGSISVISSLVDSCVDLSSGFVIAITERAMRKRDLYEYPQGRTKLEPIAIVILSVIMSLASIQLIVESSEKIAGLATGGEDRPDVGITTIVLLSCTIVTKIVLFLVCRRVRTPSVDAMTRDHRNDVLSNILAIAFGYIGSKSMYEQYQVSELVYLDPIGAILISLYILFGWWSTGYGQIKLLTGHTAKPDFLKKLTWICMNHHPKLLYVDTVRAFHFGVNFLVEVDIVLPEDMTLKEAHDIGEPLQQKLESLPEVERAFVHLDYEFEHRPSDEHKQV
;
A
#
# COMPACT_ATOMS: atom_id res chain seq x y z
N MET A 1 9.30 29.36 -37.91
CA MET A 1 8.42 28.51 -38.74
C MET A 1 9.02 28.54 -40.14
N HIS A 2 9.36 27.38 -40.71
CA HIS A 2 10.30 27.17 -41.82
C HIS A 2 11.79 27.31 -41.49
N GLU A 3 12.33 26.39 -40.67
CA GLU A 3 13.71 25.86 -40.84
C GLU A 3 14.08 24.65 -39.96
N GLU A 4 13.12 23.96 -39.32
CA GLU A 4 13.43 22.75 -38.51
C GLU A 4 12.72 21.47 -38.98
N VAL A 5 12.03 21.50 -40.13
CA VAL A 5 11.26 20.35 -40.65
C VAL A 5 12.06 19.54 -41.70
N SER A 6 13.25 19.98 -42.12
CA SER A 6 14.03 19.32 -43.18
C SER A 6 15.09 18.31 -42.69
N ALA A 7 15.38 18.27 -41.38
CA ALA A 7 16.46 17.43 -40.84
C ALA A 7 16.02 16.04 -40.31
N ARG A 8 14.70 15.77 -40.20
CA ARG A 8 14.18 14.49 -39.66
C ARG A 8 13.77 13.46 -40.70
N SER A 9 13.95 13.72 -42.00
CA SER A 9 13.56 12.79 -43.08
C SER A 9 14.69 11.89 -43.62
N LYS A 10 15.87 11.86 -42.99
CA LYS A 10 17.07 11.16 -43.50
C LYS A 10 17.59 9.97 -42.69
N MET A 11 16.80 9.35 -41.80
CA MET A 11 17.23 8.13 -41.07
C MET A 11 16.20 7.00 -41.04
N ALA A 12 15.30 6.94 -42.01
CA ALA A 12 14.35 5.85 -42.18
C ALA A 12 14.39 5.30 -43.61
N GLU A 13 15.55 4.82 -44.06
CA GLU A 13 15.65 4.00 -45.27
C GLU A 13 17.01 3.30 -45.34
N LYS A 14 17.07 2.06 -44.83
CA LYS A 14 18.05 1.08 -45.28
C LYS A 14 17.48 -0.33 -45.13
N SER A 15 16.71 -0.72 -46.15
CA SER A 15 16.40 -2.10 -46.48
C SER A 15 17.63 -2.75 -47.11
N TYR A 16 18.00 -3.96 -46.67
CA TYR A 16 18.91 -4.85 -47.36
C TYR A 16 18.30 -6.26 -47.41
N THR A 17 17.72 -6.56 -48.58
CA THR A 17 17.85 -7.80 -49.38
C THR A 17 18.12 -9.13 -48.68
N MET A 18 17.15 -10.06 -48.80
CA MET A 18 17.37 -11.51 -48.85
C MET A 18 17.95 -11.91 -50.21
N ASP A 19 18.90 -12.85 -50.23
CA ASP A 19 18.83 -14.09 -51.03
C ASP A 19 19.98 -15.05 -50.66
N ASP A 20 19.66 -16.35 -50.72
CA ASP A 20 20.50 -17.55 -50.71
C ASP A 20 21.32 -17.92 -49.47
N LEU A 21 20.81 -18.88 -48.68
CA LEU A 21 21.51 -20.16 -48.49
C LEU A 21 20.58 -21.28 -47.97
N SER A 22 20.67 -22.40 -48.65
CA SER A 22 19.89 -23.63 -48.61
C SER A 22 20.25 -24.61 -47.48
N LEU A 23 19.27 -25.47 -47.12
CA LEU A 23 19.39 -26.80 -46.49
C LEU A 23 19.86 -26.79 -45.02
N VAL A 24 19.12 -27.32 -44.04
CA VAL A 24 18.82 -28.76 -43.85
C VAL A 24 17.55 -28.91 -42.99
N LYS A 25 16.63 -29.76 -43.47
CA LYS A 25 15.49 -30.34 -42.76
C LYS A 25 16.00 -31.47 -41.84
N THR A 26 15.61 -31.48 -40.58
CA THR A 26 15.45 -32.72 -39.79
C THR A 26 14.23 -32.58 -38.89
N GLU A 27 13.14 -33.19 -39.35
CA GLU A 27 12.04 -33.68 -38.51
C GLU A 27 12.57 -34.86 -37.69
N GLU A 28 12.29 -34.89 -36.38
CA GLU A 28 12.27 -36.14 -35.62
C GLU A 28 11.08 -36.11 -34.65
N THR A 29 9.98 -36.72 -35.10
CA THR A 29 8.87 -37.19 -34.28
C THR A 29 9.17 -38.62 -33.82
N VAL A 30 9.24 -38.89 -32.51
CA VAL A 30 9.04 -40.24 -31.96
C VAL A 30 8.31 -40.20 -30.60
N PRO A 31 7.30 -41.06 -30.35
CA PRO A 31 6.39 -41.02 -29.19
C PRO A 31 6.73 -42.08 -28.12
N LEU A 32 6.51 -41.80 -26.83
CA LEU A 32 6.50 -42.85 -25.78
C LEU A 32 5.57 -42.43 -24.62
N LYS A 33 4.39 -43.02 -24.43
CA LYS A 33 4.04 -44.35 -23.87
C LYS A 33 3.64 -44.25 -22.39
N ARG A 34 2.31 -44.34 -22.14
CA ARG A 34 1.68 -44.61 -20.84
C ARG A 34 2.39 -45.78 -20.14
N ARG A 35 2.70 -45.63 -18.85
CA ARG A 35 3.01 -46.76 -17.98
C ARG A 35 2.36 -46.57 -16.61
N SER A 36 1.44 -47.48 -16.32
CA SER A 36 0.91 -47.82 -15.01
C SER A 36 1.90 -48.67 -14.21
N SER A 37 2.09 -48.35 -12.93
CA SER A 37 2.56 -49.25 -11.85
C SER A 37 2.43 -48.43 -10.55
N GLN A 38 1.48 -48.66 -9.65
CA GLN A 38 1.38 -49.79 -8.70
C GLN A 38 2.69 -50.08 -7.95
N GLY A 39 2.67 -49.80 -6.64
CA GLY A 39 3.56 -50.37 -5.60
C GLY A 39 4.89 -49.65 -5.36
N ASP A 40 5.00 -48.89 -4.27
CA ASP A 40 5.76 -49.31 -3.08
C ASP A 40 6.06 -48.14 -2.13
N GLN A 41 5.62 -48.30 -0.87
CA GLN A 41 6.14 -47.55 0.28
C GLN A 41 7.52 -48.09 0.67
N PRO A 42 8.32 -47.28 1.38
CA PRO A 42 8.54 -47.65 2.78
C PRO A 42 8.51 -46.47 3.78
N SER A 43 7.87 -46.77 4.92
CA SER A 43 8.20 -46.39 6.30
C SER A 43 9.68 -46.06 6.57
N ARG A 44 10.12 -45.24 7.54
CA ARG A 44 9.58 -44.80 8.84
C ARG A 44 10.49 -43.70 9.44
N ASP A 45 9.92 -42.96 10.40
CA ASP A 45 10.53 -42.36 11.60
C ASP A 45 11.57 -41.21 11.52
N ASN A 46 11.15 -40.03 11.98
CA ASN A 46 11.81 -39.37 13.13
C ASN A 46 10.82 -38.46 13.88
N GLU A 47 10.47 -38.90 15.10
CA GLU A 47 9.78 -38.11 16.12
C GLU A 47 10.62 -36.89 16.53
N VAL A 48 10.05 -35.69 16.46
CA VAL A 48 10.42 -34.59 17.37
C VAL A 48 9.18 -34.19 18.15
N LYS A 49 9.21 -34.52 19.44
CA LYS A 49 8.16 -34.27 20.43
C LYS A 49 8.19 -32.79 20.85
N SER A 50 7.06 -32.09 20.70
CA SER A 50 6.76 -30.87 21.44
C SER A 50 5.27 -30.87 21.85
N PRO A 51 4.90 -30.63 23.13
CA PRO A 51 3.57 -30.96 23.67
C PRO A 51 2.45 -29.98 23.34
N VAL A 52 2.64 -29.03 22.43
CA VAL A 52 1.71 -27.90 22.23
C VAL A 52 0.62 -28.20 21.17
N LEU A 53 0.75 -29.31 20.42
CA LEU A 53 -0.13 -29.63 19.28
C LEU A 53 -1.20 -30.71 19.55
N LYS A 54 -1.42 -31.10 20.81
CA LYS A 54 -2.51 -32.03 21.21
C LYS A 54 -3.76 -31.33 21.76
N PHE A 55 -3.74 -30.01 21.93
CA PHE A 55 -4.87 -29.26 22.47
C PHE A 55 -5.81 -28.69 21.37
N LEU A 56 -5.39 -28.70 20.10
CA LEU A 56 -6.13 -28.04 19.01
C LEU A 56 -6.80 -28.97 18.00
N LEU A 57 -6.69 -30.29 18.14
CA LEU A 57 -7.35 -31.25 17.26
C LEU A 57 -8.04 -32.33 18.08
N GLY A 58 -9.27 -32.04 18.50
CA GLY A 58 -10.20 -33.00 19.08
C GLY A 58 -10.70 -33.93 17.99
N ARG A 59 -10.17 -35.16 17.96
CA ARG A 59 -10.73 -36.28 17.20
C ARG A 59 -11.71 -37.00 18.12
N ALA A 60 -12.99 -37.06 17.73
CA ALA A 60 -13.97 -37.91 18.38
C ALA A 60 -14.06 -39.23 17.61
N ASP A 61 -13.81 -40.33 18.33
CA ASP A 61 -14.07 -41.69 17.90
C ASP A 61 -15.59 -41.93 17.81
N ALA A 62 -16.03 -42.55 16.72
CA ALA A 62 -17.32 -43.24 16.66
C ALA A 62 -17.08 -44.61 16.02
N GLY A 63 -17.19 -45.65 16.86
CA GLY A 63 -17.07 -47.04 16.45
C GLY A 63 -18.33 -47.57 15.75
N ASN A 64 -18.08 -48.48 14.80
CA ASN A 64 -18.90 -49.59 14.31
C ASN A 64 -20.40 -49.62 14.62
N ILE A 65 -21.22 -49.57 13.56
CA ILE A 65 -22.24 -50.60 13.28
C ILE A 65 -22.23 -50.85 11.76
N PHE A 66 -21.68 -52.01 11.35
CA PHE A 66 -22.00 -52.63 10.08
C PHE A 66 -23.22 -53.54 10.33
N ASP A 67 -24.26 -53.39 9.53
CA ASP A 67 -25.18 -54.49 9.25
C ASP A 67 -24.98 -54.96 7.82
N SER A 68 -24.75 -56.27 7.73
CA SER A 68 -24.52 -57.06 6.53
C SER A 68 -25.84 -57.36 5.83
N ASN A 69 -26.05 -56.81 4.65
CA ASN A 69 -26.66 -57.52 3.51
C ASN A 69 -26.53 -56.66 2.25
N GLY A 70 -25.81 -57.18 1.26
CA GLY A 70 -25.62 -56.54 -0.02
C GLY A 70 -26.91 -56.53 -0.84
N THR A 71 -27.42 -55.35 -1.13
CA THR A 71 -28.31 -55.07 -2.26
C THR A 71 -28.21 -53.58 -2.60
N ALA A 72 -27.87 -53.26 -3.84
CA ALA A 72 -27.90 -51.89 -4.36
C ALA A 72 -29.37 -51.45 -4.58
N PRO A 73 -29.78 -50.22 -4.19
CA PRO A 73 -31.06 -49.68 -4.59
C PRO A 73 -30.94 -48.89 -5.92
N PRO A 74 -32.04 -48.77 -6.68
CA PRO A 74 -32.01 -48.29 -8.06
C PRO A 74 -31.90 -46.77 -8.16
N VAL A 75 -31.41 -46.34 -9.32
CA VAL A 75 -31.44 -44.96 -9.82
C VAL A 75 -32.87 -44.42 -9.79
N GLN A 76 -33.10 -43.37 -9.02
CA GLN A 76 -34.25 -42.47 -9.19
C GLN A 76 -33.71 -41.07 -9.45
N SER A 77 -33.95 -40.58 -10.67
CA SER A 77 -33.74 -39.18 -11.03
C SER A 77 -34.70 -38.31 -10.22
N ASN A 78 -34.17 -37.42 -9.40
CA ASN A 78 -34.90 -36.25 -8.93
C ASN A 78 -33.93 -35.07 -8.88
N ASN A 79 -34.15 -34.13 -9.79
CA ASN A 79 -33.57 -32.80 -9.80
C ASN A 79 -34.10 -32.02 -8.59
N GLU A 80 -33.35 -32.01 -7.48
CA GLU A 80 -33.47 -30.96 -6.46
C GLU A 80 -32.08 -30.68 -5.88
N CYS A 81 -31.36 -29.70 -6.46
CA CYS A 81 -30.20 -29.09 -5.82
C CYS A 81 -30.66 -28.22 -4.64
N ARG A 82 -30.90 -28.84 -3.49
CA ARG A 82 -30.95 -28.12 -2.21
C ARG A 82 -29.53 -28.04 -1.64
N HIS A 83 -29.00 -26.82 -1.60
CA HIS A 83 -27.77 -26.49 -0.89
C HIS A 83 -27.91 -26.90 0.59
N ARG A 84 -27.25 -27.99 0.99
CA ARG A 84 -27.13 -28.35 2.41
C ARG A 84 -25.83 -27.76 2.97
N ILE A 85 -25.93 -26.55 3.52
CA ILE A 85 -24.93 -26.06 4.47
C ILE A 85 -25.26 -26.70 5.83
N CYS A 86 -24.41 -27.60 6.29
CA CYS A 86 -24.54 -28.17 7.64
C CYS A 86 -23.97 -27.17 8.65
N MET A 87 -24.80 -26.24 9.12
CA MET A 87 -24.51 -25.48 10.33
C MET A 87 -24.81 -26.37 11.54
N THR A 88 -23.78 -26.94 12.15
CA THR A 88 -23.90 -27.55 13.48
C THR A 88 -24.32 -26.48 14.49
N GLU A 89 -25.56 -26.63 14.96
CA GLU A 89 -26.25 -26.04 16.10
C GLU A 89 -25.46 -25.08 17.00
N VAL A 90 -25.80 -23.78 16.96
CA VAL A 90 -25.97 -22.95 18.16
C VAL A 90 -27.05 -21.88 17.89
N ALA A 91 -28.32 -22.26 18.00
CA ALA A 91 -29.40 -21.28 18.15
C ALA A 91 -30.45 -21.82 19.15
N PRO A 92 -30.84 -21.03 20.18
CA PRO A 92 -31.85 -21.48 21.15
C PRO A 92 -33.23 -21.60 20.51
N SER A 93 -34.01 -22.55 21.03
CA SER A 93 -35.24 -23.16 20.50
C SER A 93 -36.49 -22.27 20.31
N HIS A 94 -36.36 -20.94 20.21
CA HIS A 94 -37.53 -20.04 20.20
C HIS A 94 -37.46 -18.84 19.24
N SER A 95 -36.72 -18.91 18.14
CA SER A 95 -36.82 -17.89 17.09
C SER A 95 -37.40 -18.47 15.80
N SER A 96 -38.71 -18.29 15.61
CA SER A 96 -39.32 -18.43 14.29
C SER A 96 -39.01 -17.18 13.47
N ILE A 97 -38.15 -17.31 12.46
CA ILE A 97 -37.92 -16.26 11.47
C ILE A 97 -39.09 -16.32 10.48
N PHE A 98 -40.12 -15.51 10.71
CA PHE A 98 -41.10 -15.18 9.68
C PHE A 98 -40.70 -13.87 9.03
N GLY A 99 -40.41 -13.93 7.73
CA GLY A 99 -40.19 -12.78 6.87
C GLY A 99 -40.70 -13.10 5.48
N THR A 100 -42.01 -12.90 5.26
CA THR A 100 -42.63 -12.91 3.94
C THR A 100 -42.54 -11.51 3.34
N GLU A 101 -41.59 -11.30 2.45
CA GLU A 101 -41.62 -10.26 1.41
C GLU A 101 -40.56 -10.68 0.38
N ASN A 102 -40.88 -10.58 -0.91
CA ASN A 102 -40.06 -11.00 -2.06
C ASN A 102 -38.60 -10.51 -1.98
N ARG A 103 -37.78 -11.21 -1.20
CA ARG A 103 -36.33 -11.13 -1.25
C ARG A 103 -35.94 -12.04 -2.40
N GLU A 104 -35.13 -11.52 -3.31
CA GLU A 104 -34.39 -12.40 -4.20
C GLU A 104 -33.59 -13.38 -3.31
N GLU A 105 -34.09 -14.61 -3.16
CA GLU A 105 -33.66 -15.59 -2.15
C GLU A 105 -32.15 -15.90 -2.20
N TRP A 106 -31.52 -15.59 -3.33
CA TRP A 106 -30.10 -15.79 -3.57
C TRP A 106 -29.21 -14.65 -3.05
N LYS A 107 -29.74 -13.44 -2.81
CA LYS A 107 -28.97 -12.31 -2.27
C LYS A 107 -28.83 -12.44 -0.76
N LEU A 108 -27.59 -12.42 -0.27
CA LEU A 108 -27.30 -12.34 1.16
C LEU A 108 -27.71 -10.97 1.68
N SER A 109 -28.79 -10.94 2.47
CA SER A 109 -29.25 -9.70 3.04
C SER A 109 -28.34 -9.26 4.19
N ILE A 110 -27.87 -8.01 4.12
CA ILE A 110 -27.10 -7.42 5.22
C ILE A 110 -27.86 -7.44 6.54
N SER A 111 -29.19 -7.45 6.52
CA SER A 111 -30.03 -7.56 7.72
C SER A 111 -29.77 -8.83 8.54
N GLU A 112 -29.26 -9.91 7.93
CA GLU A 112 -28.86 -11.13 8.64
C GLU A 112 -27.62 -10.90 9.50
N PHE A 113 -26.76 -9.96 9.10
CA PHE A 113 -25.52 -9.61 9.80
C PHE A 113 -25.64 -8.28 10.59
N SER A 114 -26.62 -7.43 10.25
CA SER A 114 -26.80 -6.05 10.74
C SER A 114 -27.52 -5.95 12.09
N SER A 115 -27.83 -7.08 12.76
CA SER A 115 -28.25 -6.98 14.15
C SER A 115 -27.07 -6.42 14.98
N LYS A 116 -27.02 -5.10 15.18
CA LYS A 116 -26.17 -4.47 16.17
C LYS A 116 -26.57 -5.11 17.48
N LYS A 117 -25.81 -6.10 17.94
CA LYS A 117 -25.99 -6.67 19.27
C LYS A 117 -25.49 -5.63 20.26
N HIS A 118 -26.25 -4.54 20.41
CA HIS A 118 -26.25 -3.75 21.62
C HIS A 118 -26.85 -4.61 22.74
N GLY A 119 -26.10 -5.65 23.13
CA GLY A 119 -26.27 -6.28 24.42
C GLY A 119 -26.01 -5.19 25.46
N LYS A 120 -27.04 -4.91 26.26
CA LYS A 120 -27.02 -3.99 27.40
C LYS A 120 -25.64 -4.00 28.10
N SER A 121 -25.07 -2.81 28.30
CA SER A 121 -23.83 -2.53 29.05
C SER A 121 -22.52 -3.12 28.47
N SER A 122 -21.91 -2.42 27.52
CA SER A 122 -20.53 -2.61 27.02
C SER A 122 -19.44 -2.67 28.12
N LYS A 123 -19.74 -2.20 29.34
CA LYS A 123 -18.76 -2.11 30.43
C LYS A 123 -18.47 -3.45 31.11
N ASP A 124 -19.39 -4.41 31.08
CA ASP A 124 -19.27 -5.65 31.88
C ASP A 124 -18.66 -6.85 31.11
N LEU A 125 -18.38 -6.71 29.81
CA LEU A 125 -17.75 -7.78 29.02
C LEU A 125 -16.21 -7.77 29.09
N PRO A 126 -15.57 -8.96 29.07
CA PRO A 126 -14.11 -9.09 28.91
C PRO A 126 -13.58 -8.33 27.68
N LYS A 127 -12.38 -7.76 27.80
CA LYS A 127 -11.76 -6.91 26.76
C LYS A 127 -11.73 -7.57 25.38
N ARG A 128 -11.43 -8.87 25.30
CA ARG A 128 -11.42 -9.64 24.03
C ARG A 128 -12.79 -9.67 23.35
N ILE A 129 -13.86 -9.88 24.11
CA ILE A 129 -15.22 -9.97 23.60
C ILE A 129 -15.71 -8.58 23.16
N ARG A 130 -15.36 -7.53 23.91
CA ARG A 130 -15.64 -6.14 23.51
C ARG A 130 -14.94 -5.77 22.21
N THR A 131 -13.66 -6.14 22.05
CA THR A 131 -12.93 -5.92 20.79
C THR A 131 -13.57 -6.70 19.64
N PHE A 132 -14.02 -7.93 19.88
CA PHE A 132 -14.72 -8.73 18.86
C PHE A 132 -16.01 -8.05 18.38
N TYR A 133 -16.89 -7.63 19.29
CA TYR A 133 -18.13 -6.94 18.91
C TYR A 133 -17.85 -5.58 18.28
N LYS A 134 -16.82 -4.85 18.72
CA LYS A 134 -16.41 -3.60 18.07
C LYS A 134 -15.97 -3.83 16.62
N ASN A 135 -15.15 -4.86 16.37
CA ASN A 135 -14.72 -5.22 15.02
C ASN A 135 -15.91 -5.70 14.16
N GLN A 136 -16.88 -6.39 14.77
CA GLN A 136 -18.11 -6.82 14.09
C GLN A 136 -19.00 -5.62 13.74
N ASP A 137 -19.22 -4.67 14.65
CA ASP A 137 -19.97 -3.45 14.40
C ASP A 137 -19.30 -2.57 13.33
N GLU A 138 -17.97 -2.49 13.34
CA GLU A 138 -17.19 -1.80 12.31
C GLU A 138 -17.36 -2.50 10.94
N LEU A 139 -17.35 -3.83 10.91
CA LEU A 139 -17.60 -4.61 9.71
C LEU A 139 -19.03 -4.44 9.19
N ILE A 140 -20.04 -4.42 10.07
CA ILE A 140 -21.44 -4.16 9.70
C ILE A 140 -21.59 -2.77 9.10
N THR A 141 -21.00 -1.75 9.74
CA THR A 141 -21.03 -0.36 9.24
C THR A 141 -20.37 -0.28 7.86
N THR A 142 -19.24 -0.96 7.70
CA THR A 142 -18.51 -1.06 6.43
C THR A 142 -19.39 -1.68 5.34
N PHE A 143 -20.15 -2.73 5.68
CA PHE A 143 -21.11 -3.33 4.76
C PHE A 143 -22.35 -2.48 4.46
N GLU A 144 -22.88 -1.74 5.44
CA GLU A 144 -23.99 -0.81 5.26
C GLU A 144 -23.59 0.34 4.33
N ASP A 145 -22.38 0.87 4.46
CA ASP A 145 -21.80 1.87 3.55
C ASP A 145 -21.67 1.33 2.11
N PHE A 146 -21.47 0.02 1.90
CA PHE A 146 -21.39 -0.57 0.57
C PHE A 146 -22.73 -0.71 -0.16
N HIS A 147 -23.86 -0.68 0.55
CA HIS A 147 -25.17 -0.75 -0.08
C HIS A 147 -25.55 0.59 -0.75
N PHE A 148 -24.92 1.69 -0.34
CA PHE A 148 -25.07 3.00 -0.96
C PHE A 148 -24.17 3.11 -2.21
N GLY A 149 -24.67 2.58 -3.32
CA GLY A 149 -24.50 3.19 -4.64
C GLY A 149 -23.26 2.82 -5.46
N VAL A 150 -23.46 2.03 -6.51
CA VAL A 150 -22.66 2.10 -7.77
C VAL A 150 -22.70 3.54 -8.36
N ASP A 151 -23.70 4.35 -7.98
CA ASP A 151 -23.80 5.79 -8.29
C ASP A 151 -22.74 6.67 -7.57
N ASP A 152 -22.11 6.20 -6.48
CA ASP A 152 -21.04 6.94 -5.79
C ASP A 152 -19.65 6.75 -6.42
N ALA A 153 -19.46 5.73 -7.28
CA ALA A 153 -18.20 5.49 -7.97
C ALA A 153 -17.79 6.68 -8.86
N MET A 154 -18.76 7.32 -9.54
CA MET A 154 -18.50 8.48 -10.39
C MET A 154 -18.11 9.71 -9.56
N LYS A 155 -18.80 9.97 -8.44
CA LYS A 155 -18.45 11.05 -7.51
C LYS A 155 -17.07 10.84 -6.88
N HIS A 156 -16.73 9.61 -6.50
CA HIS A 156 -15.42 9.30 -5.94
C HIS A 156 -14.29 9.44 -6.96
N THR A 157 -14.53 9.07 -8.21
CA THR A 157 -13.55 9.27 -9.29
C THR A 157 -13.25 10.76 -9.48
N GLU A 158 -14.28 11.62 -9.49
CA GLU A 158 -14.13 13.07 -9.54
C GLU A 158 -13.37 13.62 -8.31
N GLU A 159 -13.68 13.13 -7.11
CA GLU A 159 -13.01 13.53 -5.87
C GLU A 159 -11.51 13.18 -5.89
N MET A 160 -11.16 11.99 -6.39
CA MET A 160 -9.77 11.54 -6.51
C MET A 160 -9.01 12.35 -7.55
N GLU A 161 -9.64 12.69 -8.68
CA GLU A 161 -9.04 13.58 -9.68
C GLU A 161 -8.84 14.99 -9.11
N GLU A 162 -9.78 15.50 -8.31
CA GLU A 162 -9.66 16.79 -7.63
C GLU A 162 -8.51 16.79 -6.60
N LYS A 163 -8.39 15.73 -5.79
CA LYS A 163 -7.26 15.54 -4.86
C LYS A 163 -5.93 15.53 -5.59
N ARG A 164 -5.84 14.87 -6.76
CA ARG A 164 -4.63 14.82 -7.58
C ARG A 164 -4.30 16.18 -8.21
N LYS A 165 -5.30 16.93 -8.66
CA LYS A 165 -5.13 18.32 -9.14
C LYS A 165 -4.59 19.20 -8.02
N LYS A 166 -5.16 19.10 -6.81
CA LYS A 166 -4.67 19.80 -5.61
C LYS A 166 -3.24 19.40 -5.28
N ALA A 167 -2.93 18.10 -5.23
CA ALA A 167 -1.57 17.61 -4.97
C ALA A 167 -0.53 18.20 -5.92
N ASN A 168 -0.84 18.30 -7.21
CA ASN A 168 0.06 18.90 -8.19
C ASN A 168 0.26 20.41 -7.99
N ILE A 169 -0.80 21.15 -7.65
CA ILE A 169 -0.71 22.57 -7.33
C ILE A 169 0.17 22.75 -6.09
N LEU A 170 -0.03 21.93 -5.06
CA LEU A 170 0.77 21.95 -3.84
C LEU A 170 2.25 21.64 -4.14
N ALA A 171 2.55 20.61 -4.93
CA ALA A 171 3.91 20.28 -5.34
C ALA A 171 4.61 21.47 -6.03
N LYS A 172 3.91 22.21 -6.90
CA LYS A 172 4.44 23.43 -7.53
C LYS A 172 4.66 24.56 -6.54
N ILE A 173 3.71 24.80 -5.64
CA ILE A 173 3.83 25.84 -4.61
C ILE A 173 5.04 25.55 -3.72
N THR A 174 5.18 24.32 -3.24
CA THR A 174 6.34 23.90 -2.42
C THR A 174 7.64 24.04 -3.20
N LEU A 175 7.68 23.65 -4.48
CA LEU A 175 8.87 23.81 -5.31
C LEU A 175 9.27 25.29 -5.42
N VAL A 176 8.32 26.18 -5.74
CA VAL A 176 8.57 27.62 -5.86
C VAL A 176 9.03 28.19 -4.51
N ALA A 177 8.39 27.80 -3.41
CA ALA A 177 8.79 28.23 -2.08
C ALA A 177 10.21 27.78 -1.70
N ASN A 178 10.57 26.53 -1.99
CA ASN A 178 11.92 26.01 -1.75
C ASN A 178 12.96 26.71 -2.64
N VAL A 179 12.63 27.05 -3.90
CA VAL A 179 13.50 27.87 -4.76
C VAL A 179 13.71 29.27 -4.17
N CYS A 180 12.63 29.94 -3.73
CA CYS A 180 12.72 31.25 -3.09
C CYS A 180 13.57 31.21 -1.82
N LEU A 181 13.40 30.17 -0.98
CA LEU A 181 14.21 29.96 0.21
C LEU A 181 15.69 29.74 -0.14
N LEU A 182 15.99 28.93 -1.16
CA LEU A 182 17.35 28.69 -1.60
C LEU A 182 18.03 29.99 -2.07
N ILE A 183 17.33 30.82 -2.87
CA ILE A 183 17.86 32.11 -3.33
C ILE A 183 18.10 33.05 -2.15
N ALA A 184 17.16 33.15 -1.21
CA ALA A 184 17.32 33.98 -0.02
C ALA A 184 18.53 33.55 0.81
N LYS A 185 18.71 32.24 1.03
CA LYS A 185 19.87 31.69 1.73
C LYS A 185 21.18 31.88 0.97
N LEU A 186 21.16 31.78 -0.36
CA LEU A 186 22.34 32.00 -1.19
C LEU A 186 22.83 33.45 -1.09
N VAL A 187 21.91 34.41 -1.18
CA VAL A 187 22.23 35.83 -0.99
C VAL A 187 22.79 36.07 0.41
N ALA A 188 22.16 35.50 1.44
CA ALA A 188 22.66 35.61 2.81
C ALA A 188 24.05 34.95 2.99
N ALA A 189 24.31 33.82 2.32
CA ALA A 189 25.61 33.13 2.38
C ALA A 189 26.71 33.98 1.76
N ILE A 190 26.46 34.58 0.59
CA ILE A 190 27.42 35.45 -0.11
C ILE A 190 27.71 36.71 0.71
N LEU A 191 26.68 37.33 1.29
CA LEU A 191 26.83 38.54 2.09
C LEU A 191 27.50 38.28 3.44
N SER A 192 27.17 37.16 4.09
CA SER A 192 27.69 36.83 5.42
C SER A 192 29.07 36.21 5.39
N GLY A 193 29.45 35.51 4.31
CA GLY A 193 30.71 34.75 4.22
C GLY A 193 30.88 33.66 5.28
N SER A 194 29.81 33.31 6.00
CA SER A 194 29.87 32.42 7.16
C SER A 194 29.66 30.96 6.77
N ILE A 195 30.52 30.08 7.30
CA ILE A 195 30.46 28.62 7.12
C ILE A 195 29.12 28.05 7.59
N SER A 196 28.53 28.62 8.66
CA SER A 196 27.22 28.20 9.17
C SER A 196 26.09 28.49 8.18
N VAL A 197 26.14 29.62 7.47
CA VAL A 197 25.13 29.96 6.46
C VAL A 197 25.28 29.07 5.22
N ILE A 198 26.52 28.72 4.84
CA ILE A 198 26.80 27.77 3.74
C ILE A 198 26.26 26.38 4.06
N SER A 199 26.43 25.88 5.29
CA SER A 199 25.83 24.60 5.71
C SER A 199 24.30 24.64 5.58
N SER A 200 23.66 25.73 6.02
CA SER A 200 22.21 25.90 5.87
C SER A 200 21.72 26.01 4.41
N LEU A 201 22.61 26.37 3.48
CA LEU A 201 22.33 26.39 2.04
C LEU A 201 22.26 24.96 1.47
N VAL A 202 23.16 24.08 1.90
CA VAL A 202 23.17 22.65 1.51
C VAL A 202 21.85 21.99 1.90
N ASP A 203 21.33 22.27 3.09
CA ASP A 203 20.01 21.77 3.52
C ASP A 203 18.90 22.21 2.56
N SER A 204 18.90 23.48 2.14
CA SER A 204 17.90 23.97 1.17
C SER A 204 18.11 23.42 -0.24
N CYS A 205 19.32 22.99 -0.60
CA CYS A 205 19.54 22.23 -1.84
C CYS A 205 18.89 20.84 -1.76
N VAL A 206 19.00 20.15 -0.61
CA VAL A 206 18.33 18.87 -0.36
C VAL A 206 16.81 19.04 -0.44
N ASP A 207 16.26 20.08 0.20
CA ASP A 207 14.84 20.43 0.13
C ASP A 207 14.35 20.76 -1.30
N LEU A 208 15.21 21.40 -2.09
CA LEU A 208 14.89 21.67 -3.49
C LEU A 208 14.88 20.38 -4.30
N SER A 209 15.84 19.48 -4.04
CA SER A 209 15.92 18.19 -4.72
C SER A 209 14.70 17.32 -4.42
N SER A 210 14.22 17.27 -3.17
CA SER A 210 13.01 16.55 -2.78
C SER A 210 11.77 17.13 -3.47
N GLY A 211 11.60 18.44 -3.44
CA GLY A 211 10.52 19.13 -4.14
C GLY A 211 10.53 18.89 -5.65
N PHE A 212 11.73 18.83 -6.26
CA PHE A 212 11.90 18.58 -7.69
C PHE A 212 11.50 17.15 -8.07
N VAL A 213 11.93 16.14 -7.29
CA VAL A 213 11.55 14.73 -7.50
C VAL A 213 10.03 14.57 -7.48
N ILE A 214 9.35 15.17 -6.50
CA ILE A 214 7.89 15.11 -6.39
C ILE A 214 7.22 15.85 -7.55
N ALA A 215 7.68 17.06 -7.89
CA ALA A 215 7.11 17.85 -8.98
C ALA A 215 7.24 17.16 -10.35
N ILE A 216 8.39 16.52 -10.63
CA ILE A 216 8.57 15.70 -11.83
C ILE A 216 7.62 14.51 -11.81
N THR A 217 7.53 13.81 -10.69
CA THR A 217 6.69 12.61 -10.57
C THR A 217 5.23 12.94 -10.80
N GLU A 218 4.71 13.98 -10.16
CA GLU A 218 3.35 14.51 -10.37
C GLU A 218 3.09 14.94 -11.81
N ARG A 219 4.10 15.51 -12.49
CA ARG A 219 4.01 15.86 -13.91
C ARG A 219 4.02 14.61 -14.80
N ALA A 220 4.87 13.63 -14.51
CA ALA A 220 5.01 12.39 -15.27
C ALA A 220 3.74 11.53 -15.16
N MET A 221 3.16 11.47 -13.97
CA MET A 221 1.90 10.78 -13.65
C MET A 221 0.68 11.31 -14.41
N ARG A 222 0.69 12.58 -14.83
CA ARG A 222 -0.40 13.21 -15.58
C ARG A 222 -0.45 12.76 -17.04
N LYS A 223 0.70 12.42 -17.62
CA LYS A 223 0.77 11.96 -19.00
C LYS A 223 0.33 10.50 -19.05
N ARG A 224 -0.82 10.24 -19.66
CA ARG A 224 -1.27 8.89 -19.99
C ARG A 224 -0.83 8.58 -21.40
N ASP A 225 0.18 7.73 -21.53
CA ASP A 225 0.55 7.12 -22.81
C ASP A 225 0.18 5.64 -22.74
N LEU A 226 -0.85 5.26 -23.48
CA LEU A 226 -1.38 3.89 -23.49
C LEU A 226 -0.42 2.90 -24.19
N TYR A 227 0.45 3.38 -25.08
CA TYR A 227 1.38 2.52 -25.82
C TYR A 227 2.60 2.13 -24.99
N GLU A 228 3.10 3.04 -24.15
CA GLU A 228 4.20 2.73 -23.22
C GLU A 228 3.70 2.14 -21.89
N TYR A 229 2.61 2.71 -21.35
CA TYR A 229 2.10 2.39 -20.02
C TYR A 229 0.57 2.21 -20.09
N PRO A 230 0.07 1.02 -20.49
CA PRO A 230 -1.36 0.77 -20.69
C PRO A 230 -2.18 0.98 -19.40
N GLN A 231 -1.60 0.63 -18.25
CA GLN A 231 -2.19 0.81 -16.92
C GLN A 231 -1.89 2.19 -16.31
N GLY A 232 -1.16 3.06 -17.01
CA GLY A 232 -0.77 4.38 -16.53
C GLY A 232 0.52 4.39 -15.71
N ARG A 233 0.83 5.55 -15.13
CA ARG A 233 2.10 5.85 -14.44
C ARG A 233 1.94 6.08 -12.93
N THR A 234 0.84 5.62 -12.35
CA THR A 234 0.51 5.71 -10.91
C THR A 234 1.59 5.12 -10.00
N LYS A 235 2.29 4.07 -10.45
CA LYS A 235 3.43 3.46 -9.74
C LYS A 235 4.62 4.39 -9.50
N LEU A 236 4.74 5.49 -10.24
CA LEU A 236 5.83 6.43 -10.05
C LEU A 236 5.76 7.13 -8.68
N GLU A 237 4.56 7.24 -8.07
CA GLU A 237 4.39 7.90 -6.77
C GLU A 237 5.12 7.18 -5.64
N PRO A 238 4.89 5.87 -5.36
CA PRO A 238 5.68 5.15 -4.36
C PRO A 238 7.18 5.14 -4.66
N ILE A 239 7.57 5.03 -5.94
CA ILE A 239 8.98 5.08 -6.36
C ILE A 239 9.62 6.43 -5.98
N ALA A 240 8.93 7.54 -6.22
CA ALA A 240 9.41 8.87 -5.85
C ALA A 240 9.55 9.04 -4.35
N ILE A 241 8.63 8.50 -3.55
CA ILE A 241 8.72 8.54 -2.08
C ILE A 241 9.87 7.66 -1.59
N VAL A 242 10.17 6.54 -2.24
CA VAL A 242 11.37 5.73 -1.93
C VAL A 242 12.64 6.52 -2.22
N ILE A 243 12.76 7.15 -3.40
CA ILE A 243 13.91 8.00 -3.77
C ILE A 243 14.09 9.12 -2.73
N LEU A 244 12.99 9.78 -2.36
CA LEU A 244 12.98 10.81 -1.34
C LEU A 244 13.47 10.28 0.01
N SER A 245 12.98 9.11 0.44
CA SER A 245 13.41 8.51 1.70
C SER A 245 14.91 8.23 1.74
N VAL A 246 15.52 7.86 0.61
CA VAL A 246 16.96 7.64 0.50
C VAL A 246 17.72 8.97 0.61
N ILE A 247 17.31 10.00 -0.14
CA ILE A 247 17.94 11.33 -0.10
C ILE A 247 17.91 11.89 1.34
N MET A 248 16.75 11.84 2.00
CA MET A 248 16.59 12.37 3.35
C MET A 248 17.31 11.54 4.42
N SER A 249 17.40 10.22 4.21
CA SER A 249 18.20 9.36 5.10
C SER A 249 19.69 9.67 4.98
N LEU A 250 20.20 9.89 3.76
CA LEU A 250 21.58 10.30 3.53
C LEU A 250 21.88 11.67 4.16
N ALA A 251 20.99 12.65 4.00
CA ALA A 251 21.11 13.95 4.66
C ALA A 251 21.12 13.82 6.20
N SER A 252 20.29 12.93 6.75
CA SER A 252 20.27 12.67 8.20
C SER A 252 21.56 12.02 8.68
N ILE A 253 22.13 11.08 7.92
CA ILE A 253 23.42 10.45 8.23
C ILE A 253 24.56 11.48 8.16
N GLN A 254 24.56 12.33 7.14
CA GLN A 254 25.54 13.42 7.01
C GLN A 254 25.50 14.34 8.24
N LEU A 255 24.30 14.70 8.71
CA LEU A 255 24.12 15.54 9.90
C LEU A 255 24.63 14.84 11.18
N ILE A 256 24.47 13.52 11.30
CA ILE A 256 25.05 12.72 12.40
C ILE A 256 26.57 12.79 12.36
N VAL A 257 27.17 12.60 11.17
CA VAL A 257 28.64 12.65 11.00
C VAL A 257 29.17 14.02 11.37
N GLU A 258 28.61 15.10 10.84
CA GLU A 258 29.02 16.47 11.17
C GLU A 258 28.86 16.79 12.66
N SER A 259 27.78 16.31 13.29
CA SER A 259 27.58 16.49 14.73
C SER A 259 28.59 15.69 15.57
N SER A 260 28.96 14.49 15.12
CA SER A 260 29.97 13.66 15.78
C SER A 260 31.38 14.26 15.67
N GLU A 261 31.72 14.83 14.51
CA GLU A 261 32.97 15.55 14.29
C GLU A 261 33.05 16.80 15.17
N LYS A 262 31.94 17.54 15.33
CA LYS A 262 31.85 18.66 16.28
C LYS A 262 32.12 18.23 17.71
N ILE A 263 31.59 17.09 18.17
CA ILE A 263 31.87 16.56 19.52
C ILE A 263 33.37 16.24 19.68
N ALA A 264 33.97 15.60 18.68
CA ALA A 264 35.40 15.26 18.70
C ALA A 264 36.29 16.53 18.68
N GLY A 265 35.92 17.56 17.92
CA GLY A 265 36.61 18.84 17.89
C GLY A 265 36.52 19.61 19.20
N LEU A 266 35.36 19.59 19.86
CA LEU A 266 35.18 20.16 21.20
C LEU A 266 36.03 19.42 22.25
N ALA A 267 36.16 18.09 22.13
CA ALA A 267 36.96 17.29 23.04
C ALA A 267 38.49 17.54 22.90
N THR A 268 38.96 17.98 21.74
CA THR A 268 40.38 18.31 21.50
C THR A 268 40.74 19.77 21.81
N GLY A 269 39.79 20.56 22.34
CA GLY A 269 40.01 21.95 22.72
C GLY A 269 39.83 22.96 21.58
N GLY A 270 39.19 22.57 20.48
CA GLY A 270 38.84 23.48 19.39
C GLY A 270 37.82 24.54 19.85
N GLU A 271 38.16 25.81 19.66
CA GLU A 271 37.34 26.95 20.08
C GLU A 271 36.29 27.36 19.02
N ASP A 272 35.70 26.39 18.31
CA ASP A 272 34.54 26.64 17.43
C ASP A 272 33.26 26.66 18.26
N ARG A 273 33.17 27.65 19.15
CA ARG A 273 31.91 27.96 19.83
C ARG A 273 30.93 28.49 18.78
N PRO A 274 29.68 28.00 18.73
CA PRO A 274 28.70 28.48 17.76
C PRO A 274 28.45 29.97 18.00
N ASP A 275 28.98 30.83 17.14
CA ASP A 275 28.62 32.24 17.08
C ASP A 275 27.31 32.35 16.29
N VAL A 276 26.20 32.23 17.01
CA VAL A 276 24.86 32.42 16.48
C VAL A 276 24.66 33.92 16.25
N GLY A 277 25.22 34.41 15.15
CA GLY A 277 24.99 35.77 14.68
C GLY A 277 23.48 36.03 14.54
N ILE A 278 23.06 37.27 14.80
CA ILE A 278 21.66 37.71 14.67
C ILE A 278 21.13 37.36 13.27
N THR A 279 21.97 37.45 12.25
CA THR A 279 21.67 37.07 10.86
C THR A 279 21.25 35.61 10.70
N THR A 280 21.94 34.68 11.36
CA THR A 280 21.65 33.23 11.32
C THR A 280 20.32 32.92 12.02
N ILE A 281 20.06 33.56 13.16
CA ILE A 281 18.80 33.42 13.89
C ILE A 281 17.62 33.93 13.06
N VAL A 282 17.75 35.11 12.44
CA VAL A 282 16.70 35.70 11.58
C VAL A 282 16.42 34.80 10.38
N LEU A 283 17.46 34.27 9.74
CA LEU A 283 17.34 33.39 8.58
C LEU A 283 16.67 32.06 8.94
N LEU A 284 17.09 31.41 10.03
CA LEU A 284 16.47 30.17 10.52
C LEU A 284 15.00 30.41 10.93
N SER A 285 14.71 31.54 11.58
CA SER A 285 13.34 31.90 11.96
C SER A 285 12.45 32.11 10.73
N CYS A 286 12.95 32.78 9.69
CA CYS A 286 12.25 32.95 8.42
C CYS A 286 11.97 31.60 7.74
N THR A 287 12.93 30.67 7.77
CA THR A 287 12.73 29.32 7.22
C THR A 287 11.70 28.52 7.99
N ILE A 288 11.70 28.61 9.32
CA ILE A 288 10.70 27.94 10.18
C ILE A 288 9.30 28.46 9.85
N VAL A 289 9.11 29.78 9.77
CA VAL A 289 7.80 30.37 9.43
C VAL A 289 7.32 29.89 8.06
N THR A 290 8.21 29.93 7.06
CA THR A 290 7.86 29.49 5.69
C THR A 290 7.46 28.01 5.65
N LYS A 291 8.24 27.13 6.30
CA LYS A 291 7.97 25.69 6.36
C LYS A 291 6.71 25.37 7.17
N ILE A 292 6.41 26.12 8.23
CA ILE A 292 5.13 26.00 8.98
C ILE A 292 3.94 26.33 8.06
N VAL A 293 4.02 27.40 7.28
CA VAL A 293 2.95 27.76 6.33
C VAL A 293 2.75 26.65 5.31
N LEU A 294 3.85 26.14 4.72
CA LEU A 294 3.80 25.00 3.79
C LEU A 294 3.20 23.74 4.43
N PHE A 295 3.60 23.42 5.66
CA PHE A 295 3.04 22.30 6.43
C PHE A 295 1.52 22.42 6.62
N LEU A 296 1.04 23.61 7.00
CA LEU A 296 -0.39 23.85 7.22
C LEU A 296 -1.21 23.78 5.92
N VAL A 297 -0.64 24.23 4.81
CA VAL A 297 -1.27 24.12 3.48
C VAL A 297 -1.31 22.65 3.03
N CYS A 298 -0.20 21.93 3.15
CA CYS A 298 -0.10 20.54 2.69
C CYS A 298 -0.98 19.58 3.48
N ARG A 299 -1.13 19.80 4.80
CA ARG A 299 -1.97 18.97 5.67
C ARG A 299 -3.45 18.90 5.25
N ARG A 300 -3.93 19.82 4.40
CA ARG A 300 -5.33 19.84 3.92
C ARG A 300 -5.62 18.79 2.85
N VAL A 301 -4.61 18.24 2.18
CA VAL A 301 -4.77 17.28 1.08
C VAL A 301 -4.11 15.97 1.49
N ARG A 302 -4.88 14.87 1.44
CA ARG A 302 -4.39 13.53 1.78
C ARG A 302 -4.12 12.73 0.51
N THR A 303 -2.88 12.78 0.06
CA THR A 303 -2.33 11.86 -0.94
C THR A 303 -0.95 11.40 -0.47
N PRO A 304 -0.47 10.20 -0.85
CA PRO A 304 0.84 9.71 -0.40
C PRO A 304 1.99 10.68 -0.67
N SER A 305 2.01 11.32 -1.84
CA SER A 305 3.00 12.35 -2.20
C SER A 305 2.93 13.58 -1.31
N VAL A 306 1.73 14.11 -1.04
CA VAL A 306 1.56 15.30 -0.19
C VAL A 306 1.80 14.97 1.28
N ASP A 307 1.48 13.77 1.72
CA ASP A 307 1.80 13.29 3.07
C ASP A 307 3.31 13.19 3.28
N ALA A 308 4.06 12.74 2.27
CA ALA A 308 5.52 12.75 2.29
C ALA A 308 6.06 14.18 2.39
N MET A 309 5.55 15.13 1.59
CA MET A 309 5.91 16.56 1.68
C MET A 309 5.57 17.17 3.05
N THR A 310 4.42 16.80 3.61
CA THR A 310 3.98 17.28 4.92
C THR A 310 4.90 16.78 6.03
N ARG A 311 5.35 15.51 5.94
CA ARG A 311 6.33 14.93 6.87
C ARG A 311 7.68 15.61 6.73
N ASP A 312 8.12 15.87 5.50
CA ASP A 312 9.36 16.60 5.19
C ASP A 312 9.37 17.98 5.85
N HIS A 313 8.38 18.81 5.54
CA HIS A 313 8.26 20.15 6.14
C HIS A 313 8.14 20.13 7.67
N ARG A 314 7.46 19.13 8.23
CA ARG A 314 7.38 18.97 9.69
C ARG A 314 8.74 18.66 10.28
N ASN A 315 9.49 17.75 9.66
CA ASN A 315 10.81 17.36 10.12
C ASN A 315 11.79 18.55 10.03
N ASP A 316 11.71 19.36 8.99
CA ASP A 316 12.50 20.61 8.85
C ASP A 316 12.17 21.63 9.94
N VAL A 317 10.89 21.78 10.27
CA VAL A 317 10.47 22.69 11.35
C VAL A 317 11.01 22.19 12.70
N LEU A 318 10.90 20.88 12.96
CA LEU A 318 11.39 20.27 14.20
C LEU A 318 12.92 20.37 14.32
N SER A 319 13.66 20.06 13.26
CA SER A 319 15.12 20.16 13.26
C SER A 319 15.60 21.59 13.46
N ASN A 320 15.02 22.56 12.76
CA ASN A 320 15.40 23.97 12.90
C ASN A 320 15.03 24.55 14.28
N ILE A 321 13.88 24.19 14.85
CA ILE A 321 13.50 24.64 16.21
C ILE A 321 14.46 24.08 17.25
N LEU A 322 14.77 22.78 17.17
CA LEU A 322 15.69 22.15 18.10
C LEU A 322 17.13 22.66 17.93
N ALA A 323 17.56 22.95 16.71
CA ALA A 323 18.85 23.58 16.45
C ALA A 323 18.95 24.98 17.09
N ILE A 324 17.90 25.81 16.98
CA ILE A 324 17.88 27.12 17.68
C ILE A 324 17.86 26.92 19.19
N ALA A 325 17.04 26.00 19.70
CA ALA A 325 16.89 25.79 21.14
C ALA A 325 18.20 25.28 21.77
N PHE A 326 18.78 24.20 21.24
CA PHE A 326 20.02 23.64 21.75
C PHE A 326 21.24 24.50 21.43
N GLY A 327 21.27 25.15 20.26
CA GLY A 327 22.30 26.11 19.90
C GLY A 327 22.29 27.37 20.79
N TYR A 328 21.11 27.88 21.16
CA TYR A 328 20.99 29.00 22.10
C TYR A 328 21.40 28.61 23.52
N ILE A 329 20.96 27.44 24.01
CA ILE A 329 21.33 26.93 25.34
C ILE A 329 22.85 26.65 25.40
N GLY A 330 23.43 26.12 24.32
CA GLY A 330 24.87 25.86 24.19
C GLY A 330 25.71 27.10 23.84
N SER A 331 25.09 28.26 23.61
CA SER A 331 25.79 29.47 23.17
C SER A 331 26.63 30.11 24.29
N LYS A 332 27.66 30.85 23.87
CA LYS A 332 28.58 31.57 24.76
C LYS A 332 27.86 32.51 25.74
N SER A 333 26.73 33.09 25.33
CA SER A 333 25.93 34.00 26.16
C SER A 333 25.29 33.31 27.39
N MET A 334 24.98 32.02 27.30
CA MET A 334 24.44 31.26 28.44
C MET A 334 25.57 30.72 29.33
N TYR A 335 26.70 30.35 28.74
CA TYR A 335 27.93 29.97 29.46
C TYR A 335 28.41 31.08 30.40
N GLU A 336 28.43 32.33 29.92
CA GLU A 336 28.85 33.49 30.71
C GLU A 336 27.90 33.81 31.88
N GLN A 337 26.62 33.46 31.75
CA GLN A 337 25.60 33.72 32.78
C GLN A 337 25.47 32.60 33.83
N TYR A 338 25.73 31.33 33.48
CA TYR A 338 25.56 30.18 34.38
C TYR A 338 26.86 29.44 34.73
N GLN A 339 28.01 29.75 34.12
CA GLN A 339 29.33 29.14 34.40
C GLN A 339 29.40 27.60 34.27
N VAL A 340 28.46 26.96 33.55
CA VAL A 340 28.46 25.50 33.33
C VAL A 340 29.08 25.18 31.97
N SER A 341 30.28 24.58 31.97
CA SER A 341 31.06 24.29 30.75
C SER A 341 30.56 23.09 29.93
N GLU A 342 29.70 22.24 30.50
CA GLU A 342 29.22 21.02 29.85
C GLU A 342 28.07 21.26 28.85
N LEU A 343 27.44 22.44 28.87
CA LEU A 343 26.29 22.78 28.01
C LEU A 343 26.66 22.90 26.52
N VAL A 344 27.95 23.01 26.18
CA VAL A 344 28.44 23.14 24.80
C VAL A 344 28.20 21.85 23.99
N TYR A 345 28.16 20.69 24.66
CA TYR A 345 27.86 19.40 24.01
C TYR A 345 26.37 19.22 23.68
N LEU A 346 25.49 20.08 24.22
CA LEU A 346 24.04 19.92 24.06
C LEU A 346 23.58 20.13 22.62
N ASP A 347 24.20 21.07 21.89
CA ASP A 347 23.91 21.33 20.47
C ASP A 347 24.18 20.10 19.58
N PRO A 348 25.41 19.53 19.55
CA PRO A 348 25.66 18.36 18.72
C PRO A 348 24.96 17.08 19.22
N ILE A 349 24.73 16.91 20.53
CA ILE A 349 23.92 15.79 21.04
C ILE A 349 22.46 15.94 20.58
N GLY A 350 21.89 17.14 20.69
CA GLY A 350 20.55 17.45 20.21
C GLY A 350 20.40 17.20 18.71
N ALA A 351 21.41 17.61 17.93
CA ALA A 351 21.51 17.37 16.49
C ALA A 351 21.54 15.86 16.14
N ILE A 352 22.28 15.05 16.88
CA ILE A 352 22.30 13.57 16.72
C ILE A 352 20.94 12.96 17.06
N LEU A 353 20.31 13.38 18.16
CA LEU A 353 19.02 12.84 18.58
C LEU A 353 17.92 13.14 17.55
N ILE A 354 17.86 14.36 17.02
CA ILE A 354 16.84 14.71 16.01
C ILE A 354 17.12 14.05 14.66
N SER A 355 18.38 13.94 14.23
CA SER A 355 18.72 13.25 12.98
C SER A 355 18.41 11.75 13.05
N LEU A 356 18.63 11.09 14.18
CA LEU A 356 18.19 9.71 14.39
C LEU A 356 16.66 9.59 14.27
N TYR A 357 15.90 10.49 14.90
CA TYR A 357 14.44 10.52 14.79
C TYR A 357 13.98 10.66 13.32
N ILE A 358 14.57 11.60 12.58
CA ILE A 358 14.26 11.84 11.17
C ILE A 358 14.64 10.62 10.32
N LEU A 359 15.83 10.04 10.55
CA LEU A 359 16.33 8.85 9.85
C LEU A 359 15.38 7.65 10.03
N PHE A 360 14.98 7.33 11.26
CA PHE A 360 14.02 6.24 11.51
C PHE A 360 12.66 6.51 10.86
N GLY A 361 12.20 7.78 10.86
CA GLY A 361 10.97 8.18 10.21
C GLY A 361 10.99 7.98 8.68
N TRP A 362 12.09 8.36 8.03
CA TRP A 362 12.27 8.16 6.59
C TRP A 362 12.52 6.70 6.22
N TRP A 363 13.30 5.97 7.01
CA TRP A 363 13.47 4.53 6.84
C TRP A 363 12.14 3.78 6.87
N SER A 364 11.31 4.06 7.89
CA SER A 364 9.97 3.48 8.02
C SER A 364 9.05 3.86 6.86
N THR A 365 9.11 5.12 6.41
CA THR A 365 8.33 5.60 5.26
C THR A 365 8.76 4.89 3.98
N GLY A 366 10.06 4.79 3.70
CA GLY A 366 10.62 4.10 2.54
C GLY A 366 10.28 2.62 2.53
N TYR A 367 10.45 1.92 3.66
CA TYR A 367 10.07 0.51 3.80
C TYR A 367 8.57 0.29 3.52
N GLY A 368 7.71 1.18 4.01
CA GLY A 368 6.28 1.14 3.72
C GLY A 368 5.97 1.25 2.23
N GLN A 369 6.67 2.13 1.50
CA GLN A 369 6.47 2.29 0.06
C GLN A 369 7.04 1.13 -0.77
N ILE A 370 8.18 0.57 -0.36
CA ILE A 370 8.72 -0.66 -0.96
C ILE A 370 7.71 -1.80 -0.83
N LYS A 371 7.08 -1.94 0.34
CA LYS A 371 6.04 -2.94 0.60
C LYS A 371 4.83 -2.81 -0.34
N LEU A 372 4.46 -1.57 -0.70
CA LEU A 372 3.41 -1.31 -1.70
C LEU A 372 3.86 -1.71 -3.11
N LEU A 373 5.12 -1.47 -3.47
CA LEU A 373 5.69 -1.84 -4.77
C LEU A 373 5.89 -3.35 -4.93
N THR A 374 6.09 -4.09 -3.84
CA THR A 374 6.28 -5.55 -3.86
C THR A 374 4.99 -6.36 -3.95
N GLY A 375 3.82 -5.71 -4.06
CA GLY A 375 2.56 -6.46 -4.14
C GLY A 375 2.08 -7.01 -2.80
N HIS A 376 2.23 -6.25 -1.71
CA HIS A 376 1.68 -6.70 -0.43
C HIS A 376 0.16 -6.83 -0.49
N THR A 377 -0.37 -7.88 0.13
CA THR A 377 -1.81 -8.18 0.18
C THR A 377 -2.61 -7.05 0.84
N ALA A 378 -3.84 -6.87 0.39
CA ALA A 378 -4.80 -5.95 0.96
C ALA A 378 -5.17 -6.35 2.40
N LYS A 379 -5.73 -5.41 3.15
CA LYS A 379 -6.22 -5.71 4.50
C LYS A 379 -7.38 -6.72 4.43
N PRO A 380 -7.53 -7.61 5.42
CA PRO A 380 -8.62 -8.59 5.45
C PRO A 380 -10.01 -7.98 5.29
N ASP A 381 -10.22 -6.76 5.77
CA ASP A 381 -11.52 -6.09 5.66
C ASP A 381 -11.85 -5.68 4.22
N PHE A 382 -10.83 -5.30 3.44
CA PHE A 382 -11.01 -5.05 2.01
C PHE A 382 -11.24 -6.34 1.23
N LEU A 383 -10.56 -7.44 1.58
CA LEU A 383 -10.82 -8.75 0.97
C LEU A 383 -12.26 -9.21 1.25
N LYS A 384 -12.76 -9.07 2.49
CA LYS A 384 -14.17 -9.37 2.82
C LYS A 384 -15.16 -8.54 2.00
N LYS A 385 -14.87 -7.26 1.79
CA LYS A 385 -15.66 -6.37 0.93
C LYS A 385 -15.75 -6.92 -0.49
N LEU A 386 -14.61 -7.27 -1.09
CA LEU A 386 -14.56 -7.84 -2.43
C LEU A 386 -15.35 -9.16 -2.51
N THR A 387 -15.13 -10.07 -1.56
CA THR A 387 -15.87 -11.34 -1.50
C THR A 387 -17.37 -11.13 -1.42
N TRP A 388 -17.84 -10.19 -0.59
CA TRP A 388 -19.27 -9.89 -0.47
C TRP A 388 -19.88 -9.33 -1.76
N ILE A 389 -19.14 -8.46 -2.47
CA ILE A 389 -19.59 -7.92 -3.77
C ILE A 389 -19.75 -9.06 -4.79
N CYS A 390 -18.81 -10.01 -4.80
CA CYS A 390 -18.83 -11.17 -5.69
C CYS A 390 -20.00 -12.10 -5.38
N MET A 391 -20.17 -12.48 -4.11
CA MET A 391 -21.27 -13.38 -3.68
C MET A 391 -22.66 -12.80 -3.97
N ASN A 392 -22.82 -11.48 -3.94
CA ASN A 392 -24.09 -10.80 -4.19
C ASN A 392 -24.23 -10.25 -5.61
N HIS A 393 -23.43 -10.76 -6.56
CA HIS A 393 -23.44 -10.25 -7.92
C HIS A 393 -24.55 -10.85 -8.79
N HIS A 394 -24.69 -12.18 -8.83
CA HIS A 394 -25.60 -12.85 -9.75
C HIS A 394 -26.13 -14.20 -9.18
N PRO A 395 -27.40 -14.59 -9.42
CA PRO A 395 -27.99 -15.81 -8.87
C PRO A 395 -27.38 -17.11 -9.39
N LYS A 396 -26.81 -17.08 -10.60
CA LYS A 396 -26.17 -18.25 -11.22
C LYS A 396 -24.74 -18.52 -10.71
N LEU A 397 -24.22 -17.70 -9.81
CA LEU A 397 -22.89 -17.90 -9.23
C LEU A 397 -22.96 -19.01 -8.19
N LEU A 398 -22.20 -20.08 -8.38
CA LEU A 398 -22.20 -21.24 -7.48
C LEU A 398 -21.25 -21.02 -6.31
N TYR A 399 -20.00 -20.64 -6.61
CA TYR A 399 -18.95 -20.44 -5.63
C TYR A 399 -18.05 -19.25 -6.00
N VAL A 400 -17.46 -18.64 -4.98
CA VAL A 400 -16.31 -17.75 -5.14
C VAL A 400 -15.11 -18.54 -4.64
N ASP A 401 -14.24 -18.96 -5.54
CA ASP A 401 -13.12 -19.83 -5.20
C ASP A 401 -12.00 -19.02 -4.53
N THR A 402 -11.46 -18.05 -5.26
CA THR A 402 -10.31 -17.28 -4.83
C THR A 402 -10.57 -15.78 -4.95
N VAL A 403 -10.22 -15.03 -3.91
CA VAL A 403 -10.22 -13.56 -3.90
C VAL A 403 -8.86 -13.07 -3.45
N ARG A 404 -8.13 -12.45 -4.37
CA ARG A 404 -6.81 -11.85 -4.12
C ARG A 404 -6.88 -10.37 -4.43
N ALA A 405 -6.29 -9.58 -3.55
CA ALA A 405 -6.06 -8.17 -3.80
C ALA A 405 -4.69 -7.81 -3.26
N PHE A 406 -3.85 -7.22 -4.10
CA PHE A 406 -2.50 -6.83 -3.72
C PHE A 406 -2.15 -5.47 -4.30
N HIS A 407 -1.26 -4.77 -3.60
CA HIS A 407 -0.89 -3.42 -3.98
C HIS A 407 -0.19 -3.37 -5.34
N PHE A 408 -0.60 -2.41 -6.15
CA PHE A 408 -0.02 -2.13 -7.45
C PHE A 408 0.33 -0.64 -7.51
N GLY A 409 1.32 -0.25 -6.71
CA GLY A 409 1.53 1.15 -6.38
C GLY A 409 0.63 1.56 -5.21
N VAL A 410 -0.14 2.63 -5.35
CA VAL A 410 -1.02 3.13 -4.26
C VAL A 410 -2.32 2.33 -4.17
N ASN A 411 -2.84 1.89 -5.32
CA ASN A 411 -4.12 1.19 -5.45
C ASN A 411 -3.92 -0.34 -5.48
N PHE A 412 -5.02 -1.09 -5.60
CA PHE A 412 -5.03 -2.55 -5.66
C PHE A 412 -5.23 -3.07 -7.08
N LEU A 413 -4.51 -4.14 -7.39
CA LEU A 413 -4.88 -5.09 -8.43
C LEU A 413 -5.71 -6.20 -7.76
N VAL A 414 -6.88 -6.46 -8.30
CA VAL A 414 -7.82 -7.46 -7.77
C VAL A 414 -7.92 -8.62 -8.75
N GLU A 415 -7.79 -9.84 -8.24
CA GLU A 415 -7.99 -11.10 -8.96
C GLU A 415 -9.07 -11.87 -8.24
N VAL A 416 -10.13 -12.23 -8.96
CA VAL A 416 -11.28 -12.97 -8.43
C VAL A 416 -11.61 -14.11 -9.37
N ASP A 417 -11.76 -15.29 -8.80
CA ASP A 417 -12.09 -16.51 -9.52
C ASP A 417 -13.51 -16.93 -9.07
N ILE A 418 -14.46 -16.90 -10.02
CA ILE A 418 -15.87 -17.26 -9.75
C ILE A 418 -16.25 -18.53 -10.50
N VAL A 419 -17.10 -19.35 -9.86
CA VAL A 419 -17.53 -20.64 -10.40
C VAL A 419 -18.95 -20.54 -10.94
N LEU A 420 -19.10 -20.90 -12.21
CA LEU A 420 -20.35 -20.92 -12.96
C LEU A 420 -20.72 -22.35 -13.39
N PRO A 421 -21.99 -22.63 -13.71
CA PRO A 421 -22.42 -23.94 -14.18
C PRO A 421 -21.68 -24.40 -15.46
N GLU A 422 -21.29 -25.67 -15.51
CA GLU A 422 -20.57 -26.28 -16.63
C GLU A 422 -21.32 -26.22 -17.97
N ASP A 423 -22.65 -26.23 -17.93
CA ASP A 423 -23.53 -26.19 -19.10
C ASP A 423 -23.77 -24.76 -19.62
N MET A 424 -23.23 -23.74 -18.93
CA MET A 424 -23.39 -22.35 -19.31
C MET A 424 -22.60 -22.02 -20.58
N THR A 425 -23.23 -21.31 -21.51
CA THR A 425 -22.52 -20.83 -22.71
C THR A 425 -21.50 -19.75 -22.33
N LEU A 426 -20.35 -19.70 -23.02
CA LEU A 426 -19.32 -18.67 -22.80
C LEU A 426 -19.88 -17.25 -22.87
N LYS A 427 -20.88 -17.02 -23.73
CA LYS A 427 -21.57 -15.73 -23.85
C LYS A 427 -22.27 -15.36 -22.53
N GLU A 428 -23.05 -16.27 -21.97
CA GLU A 428 -23.73 -16.02 -20.69
C GLU A 428 -22.74 -15.84 -19.54
N ALA A 429 -21.66 -16.62 -19.53
CA ALA A 429 -20.61 -16.50 -18.53
C ALA A 429 -19.93 -15.13 -18.61
N HIS A 430 -19.59 -14.68 -19.82
CA HIS A 430 -19.03 -13.34 -20.08
C HIS A 430 -19.99 -12.23 -19.65
N ASP A 431 -21.28 -12.35 -19.98
CA ASP A 431 -22.32 -11.38 -19.61
C ASP A 431 -22.52 -11.28 -18.07
N ILE A 432 -22.07 -12.28 -17.30
CA ILE A 432 -22.03 -12.22 -15.81
C ILE A 432 -20.69 -11.65 -15.32
N GLY A 433 -19.58 -12.10 -15.91
CA GLY A 433 -18.22 -11.73 -15.50
C GLY A 433 -17.85 -10.28 -15.78
N GLU A 434 -18.18 -9.75 -16.96
CA GLU A 434 -17.85 -8.37 -17.34
C GLU A 434 -18.50 -7.33 -16.40
N PRO A 435 -19.80 -7.42 -16.07
CA PRO A 435 -20.39 -6.52 -15.07
C PRO A 435 -19.79 -6.68 -13.68
N LEU A 436 -19.34 -7.88 -13.28
CA LEU A 436 -18.65 -8.06 -11.99
C LEU A 436 -17.32 -7.31 -12.00
N GLN A 437 -16.55 -7.44 -13.08
CA GLN A 437 -15.30 -6.72 -13.25
C GLN A 437 -15.53 -5.20 -13.17
N GLN A 438 -16.51 -4.67 -13.88
CA GLN A 438 -16.86 -3.24 -13.85
C GLN A 438 -17.25 -2.79 -12.44
N LYS A 439 -17.99 -3.61 -11.69
CA LYS A 439 -18.40 -3.35 -10.29
C LYS A 439 -17.24 -3.37 -9.30
N LEU A 440 -16.22 -4.20 -9.54
CA LEU A 440 -15.00 -4.21 -8.73
C LEU A 440 -14.11 -3.01 -9.08
N GLU A 441 -13.97 -2.69 -10.36
CA GLU A 441 -13.22 -1.52 -10.86
C GLU A 441 -13.87 -0.18 -10.49
N SER A 442 -15.16 -0.17 -10.19
CA SER A 442 -15.84 1.04 -9.71
C SER A 442 -15.42 1.44 -8.29
N LEU A 443 -14.72 0.56 -7.54
CA LEU A 443 -14.18 0.89 -6.25
C LEU A 443 -12.95 1.80 -6.40
N PRO A 444 -12.86 2.93 -5.68
CA PRO A 444 -11.78 3.91 -5.86
C PRO A 444 -10.38 3.37 -5.49
N GLU A 445 -10.35 2.31 -4.68
CA GLU A 445 -9.14 1.63 -4.22
C GLU A 445 -8.63 0.61 -5.25
N VAL A 446 -9.46 0.21 -6.22
CA VAL A 446 -9.15 -0.79 -7.25
C VAL A 446 -8.73 -0.08 -8.52
N GLU A 447 -7.51 -0.34 -8.99
CA GLU A 447 -7.02 0.19 -10.26
C GLU A 447 -7.44 -0.68 -11.45
N ARG A 448 -7.48 -1.99 -11.22
CA ARG A 448 -7.93 -2.98 -12.20
C ARG A 448 -8.42 -4.24 -11.49
N ALA A 449 -9.46 -4.86 -12.03
CA ALA A 449 -9.92 -6.16 -11.60
C ALA A 449 -9.77 -7.18 -12.73
N PHE A 450 -9.39 -8.40 -12.39
CA PHE A 450 -9.41 -9.57 -13.25
C PHE A 450 -10.42 -10.54 -12.66
N VAL A 451 -11.42 -10.90 -13.45
CA VAL A 451 -12.43 -11.88 -13.08
C VAL A 451 -12.20 -13.10 -13.95
N HIS A 452 -11.74 -14.19 -13.35
CA HIS A 452 -11.66 -15.49 -13.99
C HIS A 452 -12.99 -16.22 -13.81
N LEU A 453 -13.42 -16.93 -14.86
CA LEU A 453 -14.67 -17.66 -14.89
C LEU A 453 -14.34 -19.15 -14.99
N ASP A 454 -14.53 -19.86 -13.89
CA ASP A 454 -14.26 -21.28 -13.79
C ASP A 454 -15.55 -22.09 -13.71
N TYR A 455 -15.46 -23.37 -14.04
CA TYR A 455 -16.54 -24.34 -13.85
C TYR A 455 -16.22 -25.35 -12.75
N GLU A 456 -14.95 -25.45 -12.35
CA GLU A 456 -14.44 -26.36 -11.32
C GLU A 456 -14.01 -25.56 -10.07
N PHE A 457 -13.99 -26.21 -8.91
CA PHE A 457 -13.62 -25.61 -7.62
C PHE A 457 -12.69 -26.50 -6.77
N GLU A 458 -12.28 -27.67 -7.30
CA GLU A 458 -11.48 -28.64 -6.56
C GLU A 458 -9.96 -28.45 -6.73
N HIS A 459 -9.53 -27.62 -7.69
CA HIS A 459 -8.12 -27.33 -7.92
C HIS A 459 -7.54 -26.45 -6.80
N ARG A 460 -6.30 -26.71 -6.42
CA ARG A 460 -5.61 -25.84 -5.48
C ARG A 460 -5.05 -24.63 -6.25
N PRO A 461 -5.09 -23.41 -5.68
CA PRO A 461 -4.46 -22.24 -6.31
C PRO A 461 -2.97 -22.42 -6.64
N SER A 462 -2.30 -23.38 -5.98
CA SER A 462 -0.91 -23.78 -6.26
C SER A 462 -0.70 -24.45 -7.61
N ASP A 463 -1.76 -25.00 -8.18
CA ASP A 463 -1.70 -25.84 -9.37
C ASP A 463 -1.97 -25.01 -10.64
N GLU A 464 -2.67 -23.89 -10.50
CA GLU A 464 -2.95 -22.92 -11.58
C GLU A 464 -1.81 -21.92 -11.79
N HIS A 465 -1.17 -21.51 -10.69
CA HIS A 465 -0.11 -20.52 -10.72
C HIS A 465 1.22 -21.13 -10.35
N LYS A 466 2.24 -20.81 -11.15
CA LYS A 466 3.62 -21.12 -10.82
C LYS A 466 3.96 -20.48 -9.47
N GLN A 467 4.25 -21.31 -8.46
CA GLN A 467 4.83 -20.83 -7.21
C GLN A 467 6.21 -20.23 -7.51
N VAL A 468 6.40 -18.95 -7.20
CA VAL A 468 7.66 -18.20 -7.40
C VAL A 468 8.39 -18.04 -6.07
#